data_AF-A0A316A4U2-F1
#
_entry.id   AF-A0A316A4U2-F1
#
_cell.length_a   1.000
_cell.length_b   1.000
_cell.length_c   1.000
_cell.angle_alpha   90.00
_cell.angle_beta   90.00
_cell.angle_gamma   90.00
#
_symmetry.space_group_name_H-M   'P 1'
#
loop_
_entity.id
_entity.type
_entity.pdbx_description
1 polymer ?
#
loop_
_entity_poly.entity_id
_entity_poly.type
_entity_poly.pdbx_seq_one_letter_code
_entity_poly.pdbx_strand_id
1 'polypeptide(L)' 'MSTGPSTTREMSPEFIRDASQWPSMQELADRYGLPFRLVRGAVERRCVESILLDKIRVNESSWRAFLASRYAAPASVR' A
#
# COMPACT_ATOMS: atom_id res chain seq x y z
N MET A 1 -32.75 12.40 -12.92
CA MET A 1 -31.34 11.95 -13.00
C MET A 1 -30.68 12.32 -11.68
N SER A 2 -30.51 11.38 -10.76
CA SER A 2 -29.93 11.66 -9.44
C SER A 2 -28.42 11.41 -9.49
N THR A 3 -27.64 12.49 -9.42
CA THR A 3 -26.20 12.44 -9.16
C THR A 3 -25.99 11.87 -7.76
N GLY A 4 -25.51 10.63 -7.68
CA GLY A 4 -25.12 10.02 -6.42
C GLY A 4 -24.03 10.84 -5.72
N PRO A 5 -23.98 10.87 -4.39
CA PRO A 5 -22.92 11.57 -3.68
C PRO A 5 -21.58 10.94 -4.08
N SER A 6 -20.69 11.76 -4.65
CA SER A 6 -19.28 11.43 -4.72
C SER A 6 -18.81 11.35 -3.28
N THR A 7 -18.69 10.14 -2.74
CA THR A 7 -18.13 9.89 -1.42
C THR A 7 -16.65 10.31 -1.45
N THR A 8 -16.40 11.60 -1.31
CA THR A 8 -15.12 12.12 -0.85
C THR A 8 -15.00 11.58 0.57
N ARG A 9 -14.39 10.40 0.70
CA ARG A 9 -14.10 9.81 2.01
C ARG A 9 -13.22 10.84 2.71
N GLU A 10 -13.80 11.60 3.64
CA GLU A 10 -13.10 12.66 4.35
C GLU A 10 -11.86 12.04 4.97
N MET A 11 -10.68 12.40 4.44
CA MET A 11 -9.43 11.90 4.97
C MET A 11 -9.20 12.60 6.30
N SER A 12 -9.39 11.87 7.40
CA SER A 12 -9.16 12.42 8.73
C SER A 12 -7.72 12.96 8.85
N PRO A 13 -7.50 14.11 9.52
CA PRO A 13 -6.16 14.67 9.71
C PRO A 13 -5.18 13.67 10.35
N GLU A 14 -5.68 12.80 11.23
CA GLU A 14 -4.92 11.73 11.88
C GLU A 14 -4.41 10.70 10.87
N PHE A 15 -5.23 10.32 9.88
CA PHE A 15 -4.85 9.42 8.80
C PHE A 15 -3.76 10.03 7.92
N ILE A 16 -3.88 11.31 7.56
CA ILE A 16 -2.87 12.00 6.74
C ILE A 16 -1.54 12.07 7.51
N ARG A 17 -1.59 12.37 8.81
CA ARG A 17 -0.41 12.40 9.68
C ARG A 17 0.25 11.02 9.75
N ASP A 18 -0.52 9.95 9.94
CA ASP A 18 0.00 8.59 9.94
C ASP A 18 0.63 8.24 8.58
N ALA A 19 -0.10 8.50 7.48
CA ALA A 19 0.37 8.20 6.14
C ALA A 19 1.60 9.00 5.70
N SER A 20 1.84 10.17 6.29
CA SER A 20 3.08 10.94 6.07
C SER A 20 4.34 10.20 6.53
N GLN A 21 4.20 9.26 7.47
CA GLN A 21 5.28 8.46 8.02
C GLN A 21 5.50 7.15 7.25
N TRP A 22 4.59 6.79 6.34
CA TRP A 22 4.72 5.58 5.55
C TRP A 22 5.90 5.68 4.57
N PRO A 23 6.55 4.56 4.25
CA PRO A 23 7.62 4.53 3.26
C PRO A 23 7.06 4.84 1.86
N SER A 24 7.88 5.49 1.04
CA SER A 24 7.64 5.59 -0.40
C SER A 24 7.86 4.25 -1.10
N MET A 25 7.42 4.15 -2.36
CA MET A 25 7.68 2.97 -3.18
C MET A 25 9.18 2.62 -3.29
N GLN A 26 10.05 3.63 -3.38
CA GLN A 26 11.49 3.43 -3.48
C GLN A 26 12.06 2.93 -2.14
N GLU A 27 11.74 3.60 -1.02
CA GLU A 27 12.18 3.18 0.31
C GLU A 27 11.70 1.76 0.67
N LEU A 28 10.49 1.40 0.23
CA LEU A 28 9.94 0.06 0.42
C LEU A 28 10.70 -0.97 -0.42
N ALA A 29 11.01 -0.66 -1.69
CA ALA A 29 11.82 -1.52 -2.54
C ALA A 29 13.20 -1.78 -1.93
N ASP A 30 13.88 -0.73 -1.48
CA ASP A 30 15.21 -0.80 -0.88
C ASP A 30 15.19 -1.58 0.45
N ARG A 31 14.20 -1.31 1.31
CA ARG A 31 14.05 -1.98 2.62
C ARG A 31 13.84 -3.49 2.51
N TYR A 32 13.05 -3.93 1.52
CA TYR A 32 12.75 -5.35 1.33
C TYR A 32 13.69 -6.04 0.33
N GLY A 33 14.64 -5.31 -0.27
CA GLY A 33 15.54 -5.84 -1.31
C GLY A 33 14.79 -6.32 -2.56
N LEU A 34 13.67 -5.66 -2.90
CA LEU A 34 12.79 -6.06 -4.00
C LEU A 34 12.91 -5.10 -5.20
N PRO A 35 12.68 -5.57 -6.44
CA PRO A 35 12.65 -4.70 -7.60
C PRO A 35 11.56 -3.62 -7.49
N PHE A 36 11.90 -2.37 -7.75
CA PHE A 36 10.92 -1.25 -7.74
C PHE A 36 9.69 -1.52 -8.61
N ARG A 37 9.87 -2.21 -9.76
CA ARG A 37 8.77 -2.59 -10.66
C ARG A 37 7.72 -3.49 -9.97
N LEU A 38 8.13 -4.32 -9.02
CA LEU A 38 7.22 -5.17 -8.25
C LEU A 38 6.36 -4.33 -7.30
N VAL A 39 6.99 -3.43 -6.55
CA VAL A 39 6.31 -2.49 -5.63
C VAL A 39 5.31 -1.64 -6.41
N ARG A 40 5.77 -1.01 -7.49
CA ARG A 40 4.93 -0.22 -8.39
C ARG A 40 3.73 -1.02 -8.91
N GLY A 41 3.95 -2.25 -9.35
CA GLY A 41 2.88 -3.12 -9.85
C GLY A 41 1.82 -3.46 -8.80
N ALA A 42 2.21 -3.64 -7.54
CA ALA A 42 1.26 -3.89 -6.45
C ALA A 42 0.40 -2.64 -6.13
N VAL A 43 1.02 -1.46 -6.16
CA VAL A 43 0.33 -0.18 -5.97
C VAL A 43 -0.65 0.11 -7.12
N GLU A 44 -0.20 0.01 -8.37
CA GLU A 44 -1.03 0.29 -9.55
C GLU A 44 -2.25 -0.65 -9.64
N ARG A 45 -2.08 -1.90 -9.20
CA ARG A 45 -3.17 -2.90 -9.12
C ARG A 45 -4.01 -2.79 -7.86
N ARG A 46 -3.75 -1.79 -7.00
CA ARG A 46 -4.44 -1.56 -5.73
C ARG A 46 -4.42 -2.79 -4.80
N CYS A 47 -3.37 -3.61 -4.86
CA CYS A 47 -3.19 -4.76 -3.99
C CYS A 47 -2.71 -4.36 -2.58
N VAL A 48 -2.20 -3.14 -2.44
CA VAL A 48 -1.69 -2.57 -1.19
C VAL A 48 -2.28 -1.18 -1.00
N GLU A 49 -2.49 -0.82 0.26
CA GLU A 49 -2.97 0.50 0.62
C GLU A 49 -1.88 1.53 0.38
N SER A 50 -2.25 2.59 -0.35
CA SER A 50 -1.34 3.66 -0.70
C SER A 50 -2.08 4.97 -0.85
N ILE A 51 -1.36 6.07 -0.66
CA ILE A 51 -1.88 7.43 -0.84
C ILE A 51 -0.83 8.30 -1.53
N LEU A 52 -1.30 9.19 -2.40
CA LEU A 52 -0.48 10.25 -2.96
C LEU A 52 -0.51 11.46 -2.03
N LEU A 53 0.65 11.78 -1.43
CA LEU A 53 0.90 13.05 -0.75
C LEU A 53 1.90 13.87 -1.59
N ASP A 54 3.11 14.11 -1.08
CA ASP A 54 4.25 14.63 -1.85
C ASP A 54 4.81 13.59 -2.84
N LYS A 55 4.73 12.32 -2.43
CA LYS A 55 5.08 11.12 -3.19
C LYS A 55 4.06 10.03 -2.87
N ILE A 56 4.07 8.94 -3.63
CA ILE A 56 3.26 7.78 -3.30
C ILE A 56 3.84 7.12 -2.04
N ARG A 57 3.03 7.10 -0.99
CA ARG A 57 3.28 6.49 0.31
C ARG A 57 2.53 5.18 0.39
N VAL A 58 3.17 4.13 0.90
CA VAL A 58 2.61 2.77 0.93
C VAL A 58 2.50 2.30 2.38
N ASN A 59 1.31 1.88 2.78
CA ASN A 59 1.08 1.33 4.11
C ASN A 59 1.85 0.01 4.27
N GLU A 60 2.83 -0.02 5.18
CA GLU A 60 3.71 -1.17 5.37
C GLU A 60 2.97 -2.41 5.89
N SER A 61 1.94 -2.25 6.71
CA SER A 61 1.12 -3.37 7.20
C SER A 61 0.38 -4.06 6.05
N SER A 62 -0.23 -3.28 5.15
CA SER A 62 -0.88 -3.80 3.94
C SER A 62 0.13 -4.49 3.00
N TRP A 63 1.34 -3.94 2.90
CA TRP A 63 2.43 -4.53 2.12
C TRP A 63 2.87 -5.89 2.67
N ARG A 64 3.04 -6.00 3.99
CA ARG A 64 3.37 -7.27 4.66
C ARG A 64 2.27 -8.31 4.46
N ALA A 65 1.01 -7.91 4.56
CA ALA A 65 -0.13 -8.80 4.29
C ALA A 65 -0.14 -9.28 2.83
N PHE A 66 0.16 -8.38 1.87
CA PHE A 66 0.31 -8.73 0.46
C PHE A 66 1.44 -9.75 0.26
N LEU A 67 2.63 -9.52 0.82
CA LEU A 67 3.74 -10.47 0.73
C LEU A 67 3.40 -11.81 1.36
N ALA A 68 2.76 -11.82 2.53
CA ALA A 68 2.29 -13.05 3.17
C ALA A 68 1.30 -13.80 2.29
N SER A 69 0.33 -13.14 1.66
CA SER A 69 -0.63 -13.81 0.78
C SER A 69 -0.02 -14.40 -0.49
N ARG A 70 1.06 -13.79 -1.01
CA ARG A 70 1.73 -14.19 -2.26
C ARG A 70 2.86 -15.20 -2.05
N TYR A 71 3.55 -15.10 -0.92
CA TYR A 71 4.82 -15.78 -0.67
C TYR A 71 4.86 -16.51 0.67
N ALA A 72 3.76 -16.56 1.43
CA ALA A 72 3.67 -17.57 2.49
C ALA A 72 3.88 -18.92 1.83
N ALA A 73 4.99 -19.58 2.17
CA ALA A 73 5.17 -20.98 1.87
C ALA A 73 3.93 -21.72 2.38
N PRO A 74 3.40 -22.72 1.65
CA PRO A 74 2.39 -23.59 2.23
C PRO A 74 2.98 -24.09 3.55
N ALA A 75 2.31 -23.80 4.66
CA ALA A 75 2.67 -24.34 5.96
C ALA A 75 2.89 -25.83 5.74
N SER A 76 4.13 -26.29 5.89
CA SER A 76 4.54 -27.62 5.49
C SER A 76 3.51 -28.62 5.97
N VAL A 77 2.89 -29.33 5.03
CA VAL A 77 2.04 -30.48 5.31
C VAL A 77 2.87 -31.38 6.24
N ARG A 78 2.47 -31.42 7.51
CA ARG A 78 2.95 -32.36 8.52
C ARG A 78 1.86 -33.39 8.75
#